data_AF-A0A2A5Y5F2-F1
#
_entry.id   AF-A0A2A5Y5F2-F1
#
_cell.length_a   1.000
_cell.length_b   1.000
_cell.length_c   1.000
_cell.angle_alpha   90.00
_cell.angle_beta   90.00
_cell.angle_gamma   90.00
#
_symmetry.space_group_name_H-M   'P 1'
#
loop_
_entity.id
_entity.type
_entity.pdbx_description
1 polymer ?
#
loop_
_entity_poly.entity_id
_entity_poly.type
_entity_poly.pdbx_seq_one_letter_code
_entity_poly.pdbx_strand_id
1 'polypeptide(L)' 'WTKSIDYGEGSAEKPGFPDMPSWFGANLDFENVTTGLRNTGMDSLLIAKVMGLNWFKFFESSFEPKT' A
#
# COMPACT_ATOMS: atom_id res chain seq x y z
N TRP A 1 8.34 24.48 -18.44
CA TRP A 1 8.14 23.42 -17.43
C TRP A 1 8.49 24.02 -16.07
N THR A 2 7.51 24.53 -15.34
CA THR A 2 7.73 25.10 -14.01
C THR A 2 7.91 23.98 -13.01
N LYS A 3 9.07 23.91 -12.35
CA LYS A 3 9.34 22.98 -11.25
C LYS A 3 8.57 23.46 -10.02
N SER A 4 7.28 23.14 -9.93
CA SER A 4 6.55 23.26 -8.68
C SER A 4 7.15 22.28 -7.66
N ILE A 5 7.30 22.73 -6.42
CA ILE A 5 7.72 21.85 -5.32
C ILE A 5 6.59 20.84 -5.09
N ASP A 6 6.95 19.56 -5.14
CA ASP A 6 6.08 18.47 -4.72
C ASP A 6 6.26 18.25 -3.22
N TYR A 7 5.19 18.43 -2.45
CA TYR A 7 5.18 18.23 -0.99
C TYR A 7 4.81 16.81 -0.59
N GLY A 8 4.63 15.90 -1.56
CA GLY A 8 4.15 14.54 -1.34
C GLY A 8 2.69 14.53 -0.89
N GLU A 9 2.39 13.78 0.18
CA GLU A 9 1.08 13.80 0.84
C GLU A 9 0.88 15.03 1.76
N GLY A 10 1.91 15.86 1.90
CA GLY A 10 1.90 17.04 2.76
C GLY A 10 1.44 18.32 2.04
N SER A 11 1.59 19.44 2.73
CA SER A 11 1.36 20.79 2.18
C SER A 11 2.59 21.67 2.34
N ALA A 12 2.53 22.89 1.79
CA ALA A 12 3.60 23.87 1.99
C ALA A 12 3.81 24.20 3.49
N GLU A 13 2.74 24.16 4.28
CA GLU A 13 2.73 24.42 5.73
C GLU A 13 3.14 23.18 6.56
N LYS A 14 2.94 21.98 6.02
CA LYS A 14 3.27 20.69 6.66
C LYS A 14 3.89 19.74 5.63
N PRO A 15 5.17 19.93 5.28
CA PRO A 15 5.83 19.12 4.27
C PRO A 15 6.09 17.70 4.80
N GLY A 16 5.96 16.70 3.93
CA GLY A 16 6.24 15.30 4.25
C GLY A 16 5.00 14.47 4.58
N PHE A 17 5.23 13.22 4.93
CA PHE A 17 4.15 12.31 5.31
C PHE A 17 3.55 12.68 6.67
N PRO A 18 2.24 12.44 6.87
CA PRO A 18 1.65 12.55 8.20
C PRO A 18 2.27 11.54 9.17
N ASP A 19 2.04 11.75 10.47
CA ASP A 19 2.38 10.75 11.48
C ASP A 19 1.70 9.43 11.16
N MET A 20 2.47 8.34 11.28
CA MET A 20 1.96 7.01 11.02
C MET A 20 0.82 6.67 11.99
N PRO A 21 -0.24 5.97 11.55
CA PRO A 21 -1.31 5.54 12.43
C PRO A 21 -0.79 4.69 13.59
N SER A 22 -1.43 4.78 14.76
CA SER A 22 -1.01 4.05 15.97
C SER A 22 -1.00 2.51 15.82
N TRP A 23 -1.68 1.98 14.81
CA TRP A 23 -1.74 0.56 14.47
C TRP A 23 -0.73 0.13 13.39
N PHE A 24 0.07 1.05 12.85
CA PHE A 24 1.08 0.76 11.82
C PHE A 24 2.31 1.67 11.99
N GLY A 25 3.16 1.35 12.96
CA GLY A 25 4.39 2.09 13.21
C GLY A 25 5.59 1.60 12.40
N ALA A 26 5.61 0.30 12.06
CA ALA A 26 6.69 -0.31 11.28
C ALA A 26 6.20 -1.45 10.39
N ASN A 27 7.12 -2.01 9.58
CA ASN A 27 6.83 -3.15 8.71
C ASN A 27 6.42 -4.43 9.47
N LEU A 28 6.76 -4.53 10.76
CA LEU A 28 6.31 -5.64 11.60
C LEU A 28 4.80 -5.60 11.86
N ASP A 29 4.16 -4.43 11.71
CA ASP A 29 2.72 -4.24 11.92
C ASP A 29 1.87 -4.60 10.70
N PHE A 30 2.46 -5.22 9.67
CA PHE A 30 1.73 -5.57 8.44
C PHE A 30 0.54 -6.52 8.70
N GLU A 31 0.61 -7.30 9.77
CA GLU A 31 -0.51 -8.15 10.22
C GLU A 31 -1.75 -7.33 10.62
N ASN A 32 -1.58 -6.09 11.09
CA ASN A 32 -2.71 -5.23 11.48
C ASN A 32 -3.58 -4.85 10.28
N VAL A 33 -3.00 -4.74 9.09
CA VAL A 33 -3.76 -4.53 7.84
C VAL A 33 -4.67 -5.73 7.59
N THR A 34 -4.13 -6.95 7.71
CA THR A 34 -4.89 -8.20 7.53
C THR A 34 -6.03 -8.30 8.55
N THR A 35 -5.74 -7.99 9.81
CA THR A 35 -6.73 -7.98 10.90
C THR A 35 -7.83 -6.95 10.65
N GLY A 36 -7.47 -5.73 10.24
CA GLY A 36 -8.43 -4.67 9.90
C GLY A 36 -9.35 -5.09 8.75
N LEU A 37 -8.81 -5.66 7.67
CA LEU A 37 -9.61 -6.16 6.55
C LEU A 37 -10.56 -7.29 6.96
N ARG A 38 -10.11 -8.22 7.82
CA ARG A 38 -10.99 -9.27 8.35
C ARG A 38 -12.14 -8.67 9.17
N ASN A 39 -11.86 -7.65 9.97
CA ASN A 39 -12.87 -6.99 10.82
C ASN A 39 -13.94 -6.24 10.01
N THR A 40 -13.69 -5.90 8.74
CA THR A 40 -14.73 -5.34 7.85
C THR A 40 -15.65 -6.43 7.25
N GLY A 41 -15.38 -7.71 7.54
CA GLY A 41 -16.09 -8.85 6.95
C GLY A 41 -15.51 -9.31 5.61
N MET A 42 -14.31 -8.89 5.25
CA MET A 42 -13.66 -9.31 4.01
C MET A 42 -13.28 -10.80 4.05
N ASP A 43 -13.60 -11.52 2.97
CA ASP A 43 -13.22 -12.92 2.82
C ASP A 43 -11.70 -13.11 2.72
N SER A 44 -11.20 -14.22 3.26
CA SER A 44 -9.77 -14.57 3.30
C SER A 44 -9.08 -14.59 1.93
N LEU A 45 -9.77 -15.06 0.87
CA LEU A 45 -9.22 -15.06 -0.48
C LEU A 45 -9.09 -13.64 -1.02
N LEU A 46 -10.05 -12.77 -0.72
CA LEU A 46 -10.00 -11.38 -1.14
C LEU A 46 -8.90 -10.62 -0.39
N ILE A 47 -8.73 -10.90 0.90
CA ILE A 47 -7.61 -10.38 1.69
C ILE A 47 -6.28 -10.81 1.06
N ALA A 48 -6.08 -12.10 0.78
CA ALA A 48 -4.84 -12.58 0.16
C ALA A 48 -4.54 -11.92 -1.20
N LYS A 49 -5.58 -11.66 -1.99
CA LYS A 49 -5.49 -10.90 -3.25
C LYS A 49 -4.97 -9.48 -3.06
N VAL A 50 -5.56 -8.73 -2.12
CA VAL A 50 -5.14 -7.35 -1.82
C VAL A 50 -3.75 -7.31 -1.18
N MET A 51 -3.46 -8.23 -0.27
CA MET A 51 -2.20 -8.28 0.48
C MET A 51 -0.98 -8.65 -0.38
N GLY A 52 -1.19 -9.21 -1.58
CA GLY A 52 -0.07 -9.42 -2.50
C GLY A 52 -0.36 -10.25 -3.74
N LEU A 53 -1.35 -11.16 -3.74
CA LEU A 53 -1.52 -12.06 -4.89
C LEU A 53 -1.89 -11.33 -6.19
N ASN A 54 -2.62 -10.22 -6.12
CA ASN A 54 -2.91 -9.41 -7.30
C ASN A 54 -1.63 -8.78 -7.88
N TRP A 55 -0.76 -8.25 -7.02
CA TRP A 55 0.52 -7.70 -7.43
C TRP A 55 1.42 -8.79 -7.99
N PHE A 56 1.56 -9.92 -7.28
CA PHE A 56 2.32 -11.08 -7.74
C PHE A 56 1.90 -11.51 -9.15
N LYS A 57 0.59 -11.71 -9.38
CA LYS A 57 0.05 -12.06 -10.69
C LYS A 57 0.33 -11.00 -11.76
N PHE A 58 0.22 -9.72 -11.41
CA PHE A 58 0.54 -8.64 -12.33
C PHE A 58 2.01 -8.69 -12.77
N PHE A 59 2.94 -8.80 -11.83
CA PHE A 59 4.38 -8.92 -12.13
C PHE A 59 4.67 -10.18 -12.93
N GLU A 60 4.10 -11.33 -12.56
CA GLU A 60 4.24 -12.59 -13.31
C GLU A 60 3.85 -12.41 -14.78
N SER A 61 2.70 -11.78 -15.06
CA SER A 61 2.22 -11.59 -16.43
C SER A 61 2.87 -10.43 -17.23
N SER A 62 3.42 -9.43 -16.54
CA SER A 62 3.87 -8.19 -17.21
C SER A 62 5.31 -8.25 -17.70
N PHE A 63 6.11 -9.16 -17.14
CA PHE A 63 7.56 -9.24 -17.39
C PHE A 63 7.96 -10.56 -18.07
N GLU A 64 7.02 -11.26 -18.69
CA GLU A 64 7.33 -12.42 -19.53
C GLU A 64 8.19 -12.01 -20.73
N PRO A 65 9.14 -12.86 -21.18
CA PRO A 65 9.91 -12.61 -22.39
C PRO A 65 8.97 -12.44 -23.59
N LYS A 66 9.17 -11.38 -24.36
CA LYS A 66 8.54 -11.27 -25.68
C LYS A 66 9.19 -12.30 -26.60
N THR A 67 8.46 -13.35 -26.93
CA THR A 67 8.79 -14.29 -28.00
C THR A 67 8.49 -13.72 -29.37
#